data_AF-A0A642UP28-F1
#
_entry.id   AF-A0A642UP28-F1
#
_cell.length_a   1.000
_cell.length_b   1.000
_cell.length_c   1.000
_cell.angle_alpha   90.00
_cell.angle_beta   90.00
_cell.angle_gamma   90.00
#
_symmetry.space_group_name_H-M   'P 1'
#
loop_
_entity.id
_entity.type
_entity.pdbx_description
1 polymer ?
#
loop_
_entity_poly.entity_id
_entity_poly.type
_entity_poly.pdbx_seq_one_letter_code
_entity_poly.pdbx_strand_id
1 'polypeptide(L)'
;MAWGLKTKLGLGLLATYTSFEIYMQLRTQYVIYHRRQQAIAAAAAASSNDDDADVARFRSVNISGMFVNPFQEYRPQTAFEFMVVRFMEWLESIYGVTVALHQPLAKPHDGACDVEDVLKRFKPSMDQYRHNSRILSQCLASGDFTPYTEPGTPQPWWQQLRDGDNVPITSLPPVRDQVLFTWLGQSCGLLQVSGINFLTDPQLGDHLMSTKFGPQRLTKTPMQLGDIRYATDDNLNFVLVSHDHPDHLEMALIPQLGNQATWIVPLGFKKKLARRGVHNVVEMDWWDTVDLNPLLHPSANVNGDRYELVCVPAMHWSGRYVVDSNTTLWCSYIVRKNGESIAYHAGDTGYCRDLFAAIGARYGPTLLSLLPIGQYCPSWHQKPRHISPEEALKLCDHLQTKYMKGVHWGTFKLSGESILEPKETLAALAAAAGTGDRYRTPEFGLTYMYDLGSGAETELYRV
;
A
#
# COMPACT_ATOMS: atom_id res chain seq x y z
N MET A 1 -0.42 55.51 1.96
CA MET A 1 0.92 55.00 1.54
C MET A 1 0.74 54.12 0.32
N ALA A 2 1.54 54.32 -0.74
CA ALA A 2 1.55 53.41 -1.88
C ALA A 2 2.29 52.12 -1.51
N TRP A 3 1.66 50.97 -1.73
CA TRP A 3 2.26 49.67 -1.47
C TRP A 3 3.45 49.44 -2.40
N GLY A 4 4.55 48.89 -1.87
CA GLY A 4 5.74 48.56 -2.65
C GLY A 4 5.48 47.45 -3.69
N LEU A 5 6.30 47.38 -4.73
CA LEU A 5 6.16 46.40 -5.83
C LEU A 5 6.13 44.94 -5.33
N LYS A 6 7.02 44.60 -4.38
CA LYS A 6 7.06 43.25 -3.77
C LYS A 6 5.74 42.90 -3.08
N THR A 7 5.14 43.85 -2.36
CA THR A 7 3.87 43.62 -1.67
C THR A 7 2.72 43.50 -2.65
N LYS A 8 2.70 44.29 -3.73
CA LYS A 8 1.73 44.16 -4.82
C LYS A 8 1.83 42.79 -5.52
N LEU A 9 3.04 42.33 -5.81
CA LEU A 9 3.28 41.01 -6.40
C LEU A 9 2.85 39.88 -5.45
N GLY A 10 3.21 39.96 -4.17
CA GLY A 10 2.80 38.99 -3.16
C GLY A 10 1.29 38.90 -2.99
N LEU A 11 0.60 40.05 -2.91
CA LEU A 11 -0.86 40.11 -2.87
C LEU A 11 -1.50 39.55 -4.15
N GLY A 12 -0.92 39.84 -5.33
CA GLY A 12 -1.39 39.30 -6.60
C GLY A 12 -1.29 37.78 -6.69
N LEU A 13 -0.16 37.21 -6.25
CA LEU A 13 0.02 35.75 -6.18
C LEU A 13 -0.96 35.12 -5.20
N LEU A 14 -1.10 35.70 -3.99
CA LEU A 14 -2.04 35.21 -2.98
C LEU A 14 -3.48 35.24 -3.51
N ALA A 15 -3.92 36.36 -4.10
CA ALA A 15 -5.26 36.49 -4.65
C ALA A 15 -5.53 35.49 -5.78
N THR A 16 -4.55 35.29 -6.68
CA THR A 16 -4.66 34.31 -7.78
C THR A 16 -4.78 32.90 -7.25
N TYR A 17 -3.91 32.52 -6.31
CA TYR A 17 -3.90 31.21 -5.69
C TYR A 17 -5.21 30.95 -4.93
N THR A 18 -5.65 31.89 -4.08
CA THR A 18 -6.92 31.76 -3.34
C THR A 18 -8.11 31.65 -4.29
N SER A 19 -8.14 32.43 -5.38
CA SER A 19 -9.22 32.35 -6.37
C SER A 19 -9.25 30.98 -7.06
N PHE A 20 -8.08 30.42 -7.38
CA PHE A 20 -7.96 29.09 -7.96
C PHE A 20 -8.43 27.99 -6.99
N GLU A 21 -8.04 28.05 -5.72
CA GLU A 21 -8.50 27.11 -4.70
C GLU A 21 -10.02 27.18 -4.49
N ILE A 22 -10.60 28.39 -4.46
CA ILE A 22 -12.06 28.57 -4.39
C ILE A 22 -12.73 27.93 -5.61
N TYR A 23 -12.20 28.15 -6.82
CA TYR A 23 -12.71 27.51 -8.03
C TYR A 23 -12.65 25.98 -7.94
N MET A 24 -11.50 25.42 -7.54
CA MET A 24 -11.32 23.97 -7.37
C MET A 24 -12.31 23.39 -6.36
N GLN A 25 -12.50 24.07 -5.23
CA GLN A 25 -13.45 23.66 -4.19
C GLN A 25 -14.88 23.66 -4.72
N LEU A 26 -15.33 24.76 -5.33
CA LEU A 26 -16.69 24.89 -5.86
C LEU A 26 -16.98 23.85 -6.95
N ARG A 27 -16.01 23.61 -7.85
CA ARG A 27 -16.14 22.61 -8.90
C ARG A 27 -16.20 21.19 -8.34
N THR A 28 -15.37 20.88 -7.34
CA THR A 28 -15.38 19.56 -6.68
C THR A 28 -16.71 19.32 -5.97
N GLN A 29 -17.19 20.30 -5.19
CA GLN A 29 -18.50 20.21 -4.52
C GLN A 29 -19.67 20.09 -5.49
N TYR A 30 -19.62 20.79 -6.63
CA TYR A 30 -20.61 20.63 -7.69
C TYR A 30 -20.66 19.19 -8.23
N VAL A 31 -19.49 18.57 -8.47
CA VAL A 31 -19.41 17.17 -8.93
C VAL A 31 -19.96 16.20 -7.89
N ILE A 32 -19.57 16.36 -6.61
CA ILE A 32 -20.06 15.53 -5.51
C ILE A 32 -21.59 15.61 -5.40
N TYR A 33 -22.12 16.83 -5.39
CA TYR A 33 -23.56 17.07 -5.32
C TYR A 33 -24.30 16.40 -6.48
N HIS A 34 -23.84 16.60 -7.72
CA HIS A 34 -24.51 16.05 -8.89
C HIS A 34 -24.49 14.51 -8.94
N ARG A 35 -23.35 13.89 -8.59
CA ARG A 35 -23.26 12.41 -8.54
C ARG A 35 -24.18 11.82 -7.47
N ARG A 36 -24.31 12.50 -6.33
CA ARG A 36 -25.25 12.08 -5.29
C ARG A 36 -26.69 12.12 -5.76
N GLN A 37 -27.09 13.19 -6.47
CA GLN A 37 -28.45 13.27 -7.04
C GLN A 37 -28.69 12.18 -8.07
N GLN A 38 -27.70 11.87 -8.91
CA GLN A 38 -27.78 10.78 -9.88
C GLN A 38 -27.93 9.42 -9.20
N ALA A 39 -27.15 9.14 -8.15
CA ALA A 39 -27.25 7.90 -7.39
C ALA A 39 -28.62 7.74 -6.72
N ILE A 40 -29.15 8.81 -6.10
CA ILE A 40 -30.49 8.80 -5.49
C ILE A 40 -31.57 8.54 -6.56
N ALA A 41 -31.47 9.20 -7.72
CA ALA A 41 -32.42 9.00 -8.82
C ALA A 41 -32.36 7.57 -9.39
N ALA A 42 -31.16 7.00 -9.54
CA ALA A 42 -30.96 5.63 -10.01
C ALA A 42 -31.56 4.61 -9.04
N ALA A 43 -31.31 4.77 -7.74
CA ALA A 43 -31.89 3.93 -6.69
C ALA A 43 -33.42 4.00 -6.68
N ALA A 44 -34.01 5.19 -6.87
CA ALA A 44 -35.45 5.37 -6.94
C ALA A 44 -36.11 4.78 -8.19
N ALA A 45 -35.36 4.66 -9.30
CA ALA A 45 -35.86 4.15 -10.57
C ALA A 45 -35.90 2.61 -10.65
N ALA A 46 -35.35 1.88 -9.67
CA ALA A 46 -35.20 0.41 -9.66
C ALA A 46 -34.57 -0.16 -10.95
N SER A 47 -33.84 0.66 -11.71
CA SER A 47 -33.45 0.37 -13.09
C SER A 47 -31.94 0.25 -13.30
N SER A 48 -31.15 0.11 -12.24
CA SER A 48 -29.69 -0.06 -12.34
C SER A 48 -29.22 -1.25 -11.52
N ASN A 49 -28.29 -2.03 -12.05
CA ASN A 49 -27.39 -2.82 -11.22
C ASN A 49 -26.72 -1.85 -10.24
N ASP A 50 -26.86 -2.08 -8.93
CA ASP A 50 -26.30 -1.23 -7.87
C ASP A 50 -24.79 -1.00 -8.07
N ASP A 51 -24.10 -2.04 -8.59
CA ASP A 51 -22.69 -2.02 -8.97
C ASP A 51 -22.30 -0.92 -9.97
N ASP A 52 -23.15 -0.61 -10.96
CA ASP A 52 -22.86 0.43 -11.96
C ASP A 52 -23.08 1.83 -11.38
N ALA A 53 -24.02 1.96 -10.44
CA ALA A 53 -24.28 3.22 -9.75
C ALA A 53 -23.11 3.60 -8.83
N ASP A 54 -22.56 2.64 -8.09
CA ASP A 54 -21.41 2.87 -7.21
C ASP A 54 -20.13 3.18 -7.99
N VAL A 55 -19.86 2.48 -9.10
CA VAL A 55 -18.74 2.83 -10.00
C VAL A 55 -18.91 4.26 -10.53
N ALA A 56 -20.11 4.64 -10.98
CA ALA A 56 -20.36 6.00 -11.46
C ALA A 56 -20.20 7.06 -10.36
N ARG A 57 -20.62 6.74 -9.13
CA ARG A 57 -20.48 7.60 -7.94
C ARG A 57 -19.01 7.82 -7.59
N PHE A 58 -18.21 6.77 -7.60
CA PHE A 58 -16.82 6.76 -7.14
C PHE A 58 -15.78 6.70 -8.28
N ARG A 59 -16.13 7.06 -9.51
CA ARG A 59 -15.14 7.22 -10.60
C ARG A 59 -14.20 8.39 -10.34
N SER A 60 -12.99 8.38 -10.88
CA SER A 60 -12.04 9.48 -10.70
C SER A 60 -12.58 10.82 -11.24
N VAL A 61 -11.99 11.93 -10.79
CA VAL A 61 -12.31 13.29 -11.25
C VAL A 61 -11.02 14.04 -11.48
N ASN A 62 -10.89 14.65 -12.65
CA ASN A 62 -9.84 15.60 -12.97
C ASN A 62 -10.44 16.98 -13.25
N ILE A 63 -9.98 18.02 -12.55
CA ILE A 63 -10.39 19.42 -12.74
C ILE A 63 -9.12 20.21 -13.04
N SER A 64 -9.08 20.84 -14.21
CA SER A 64 -7.96 21.69 -14.64
C SER A 64 -6.58 21.00 -14.57
N GLY A 65 -6.53 19.69 -14.85
CA GLY A 65 -5.28 18.91 -14.85
C GLY A 65 -4.92 18.31 -13.49
N MET A 66 -5.73 18.50 -12.44
CA MET A 66 -5.51 17.95 -11.11
C MET A 66 -6.61 16.97 -10.72
N PHE A 67 -6.23 15.83 -10.17
CA PHE A 67 -7.16 14.88 -9.58
C PHE A 67 -7.72 15.42 -8.26
N VAL A 68 -8.99 15.13 -7.98
CA VAL A 68 -9.66 15.54 -6.74
C VAL A 68 -10.42 14.38 -6.14
N ASN A 69 -10.59 14.40 -4.82
CA ASN A 69 -11.43 13.45 -4.11
C ASN A 69 -12.92 13.77 -4.36
N PRO A 70 -13.68 12.86 -4.99
CA PRO A 70 -15.13 13.03 -5.17
C PRO A 70 -15.93 12.52 -3.96
N PHE A 71 -15.36 12.58 -2.76
CA PHE A 71 -15.95 12.03 -1.53
C PHE A 71 -16.44 13.14 -0.62
N GLN A 72 -17.60 12.96 0.01
CA GLN A 72 -18.18 13.96 0.91
C GLN A 72 -17.39 14.07 2.22
N GLU A 73 -16.78 12.95 2.63
CA GLU A 73 -15.94 12.81 3.80
C GLU A 73 -14.58 13.51 3.64
N TYR A 74 -14.15 13.76 2.40
CA TYR A 74 -12.86 14.39 2.16
C TYR A 74 -12.92 15.88 2.48
N ARG A 75 -12.00 16.32 3.33
CA ARG A 75 -11.78 17.73 3.64
C ARG A 75 -10.50 18.21 2.96
N PRO A 76 -10.58 19.04 1.91
CA PRO A 76 -9.41 19.63 1.29
C PRO A 76 -8.63 20.46 2.31
N GLN A 77 -7.31 20.38 2.22
CA GLN A 77 -6.45 21.21 3.06
C GLN A 77 -6.40 22.61 2.47
N THR A 78 -6.61 23.61 3.32
CA THR A 78 -6.33 24.99 2.91
C THR A 78 -4.83 25.14 2.70
N ALA A 79 -4.38 26.03 1.79
CA ALA A 79 -2.96 26.32 1.68
C ALA A 79 -2.32 26.77 2.98
N PHE A 80 -3.07 27.46 3.83
CA PHE A 80 -2.59 27.85 5.15
C PHE A 80 -2.27 26.61 5.98
N GLU A 81 -3.19 25.65 6.07
CA GLU A 81 -2.95 24.38 6.76
C GLU A 81 -1.82 23.59 6.11
N PHE A 82 -1.77 23.53 4.77
CA PHE A 82 -0.67 22.88 4.06
C PHE A 82 0.67 23.53 4.39
N MET A 83 0.78 24.87 4.33
CA MET A 83 2.02 25.58 4.67
C MET A 83 2.39 25.45 6.15
N VAL A 84 1.41 25.54 7.05
CA VAL A 84 1.62 25.36 8.50
C VAL A 84 2.08 23.95 8.78
N VAL A 85 1.46 22.95 8.16
CA VAL A 85 1.85 21.54 8.32
C VAL A 85 3.22 21.30 7.72
N ARG A 86 3.54 21.78 6.52
CA ARG A 86 4.90 21.66 5.96
C ARG A 86 5.93 22.39 6.79
N PHE A 87 5.55 23.52 7.40
CA PHE A 87 6.41 24.22 8.35
C PHE A 87 6.58 23.42 9.65
N MET A 88 5.52 22.81 10.17
CA MET A 88 5.55 21.96 11.36
C MET A 88 6.34 20.67 11.10
N GLU A 89 6.15 19.99 9.98
CA GLU A 89 6.93 18.84 9.53
C GLU A 89 8.40 19.22 9.29
N TRP A 90 8.67 20.39 8.70
CA TRP A 90 10.04 20.88 8.54
C TRP A 90 10.68 21.16 9.90
N LEU A 91 9.95 21.83 10.80
CA LEU A 91 10.36 22.02 12.18
C LEU A 91 10.56 20.68 12.89
N GLU A 92 9.64 19.72 12.78
CA GLU A 92 9.74 18.36 13.32
C GLU A 92 10.87 17.56 12.68
N SER A 93 11.24 17.82 11.42
CA SER A 93 12.42 17.20 10.81
C SER A 93 13.72 17.78 11.36
N ILE A 94 13.70 19.03 11.85
CA ILE A 94 14.81 19.67 12.56
C ILE A 94 14.82 19.21 14.02
N TYR A 95 13.67 19.24 14.71
CA TYR A 95 13.51 18.84 16.11
C TYR A 95 13.65 17.33 16.29
N GLY A 96 13.12 16.51 15.38
CA GLY A 96 13.26 15.04 15.41
C GLY A 96 14.70 14.57 15.34
N VAL A 97 15.60 15.40 14.78
CA VAL A 97 17.05 15.17 14.76
C VAL A 97 17.78 15.83 15.96
N THR A 98 17.24 16.91 16.55
CA THR A 98 17.99 17.76 17.50
C THR A 98 17.38 17.91 18.91
N VAL A 99 16.06 17.75 19.05
CA VAL A 99 15.29 17.93 20.29
C VAL A 99 14.24 16.82 20.37
N ALA A 100 14.59 15.73 21.04
CA ALA A 100 13.61 14.74 21.47
C ALA A 100 12.58 15.43 22.38
N LEU A 101 11.35 15.65 21.88
CA LEU A 101 10.23 16.20 22.67
C LEU A 101 9.75 15.26 23.78
N HIS A 102 10.25 14.03 23.76
CA HIS A 102 10.10 13.06 24.83
C HIS A 102 11.46 12.97 25.50
N GLN A 103 11.51 12.94 26.83
CA GLN A 103 12.77 12.65 27.49
C GLN A 103 13.36 11.40 26.83
N PRO A 104 14.61 11.43 26.31
CA PRO A 104 15.28 10.18 26.02
C PRO A 104 15.19 9.36 27.31
N LEU A 105 14.69 8.13 27.21
CA LEU A 105 14.70 7.23 28.35
C LEU A 105 16.09 7.33 28.97
N ALA A 106 16.14 7.63 30.28
CA ALA A 106 17.39 7.86 30.96
C ALA A 106 18.35 6.72 30.65
N LYS A 107 19.62 7.05 30.39
CA LYS A 107 20.68 6.07 30.15
C LYS A 107 20.59 4.90 31.14
N PRO A 108 20.93 3.68 30.69
CA PRO A 108 20.34 2.43 31.16
C PRO A 108 20.76 2.11 32.59
N HIS A 109 19.90 2.50 33.52
CA HIS A 109 19.70 1.75 34.74
C HIS A 109 18.19 1.48 34.80
N ASP A 110 17.83 0.20 34.78
CA ASP A 110 16.47 -0.36 34.84
C ASP A 110 15.64 -0.42 33.54
N GLY A 111 16.17 -1.12 32.52
CA GLY A 111 15.27 -1.82 31.57
C GLY A 111 14.61 -1.02 30.44
N ALA A 112 15.20 0.10 30.00
CA ALA A 112 14.79 0.77 28.76
C ALA A 112 15.41 0.06 27.52
N CYS A 113 14.57 -0.41 26.60
CA CYS A 113 14.95 -0.92 25.28
C CYS A 113 14.99 0.22 24.25
N ASP A 114 15.96 0.22 23.34
CA ASP A 114 15.88 1.08 22.16
C ASP A 114 14.67 0.68 21.31
N VAL A 115 14.07 1.61 20.56
CA VAL A 115 12.93 1.30 19.67
C VAL A 115 13.28 0.19 18.69
N GLU A 116 14.53 0.17 18.23
CA GLU A 116 15.09 -0.89 17.39
C GLU A 116 15.11 -2.27 18.08
N ASP A 117 15.28 -2.31 19.41
CA ASP A 117 15.23 -3.57 20.18
C ASP A 117 13.80 -4.11 20.29
N VAL A 118 12.78 -3.25 20.21
CA VAL A 118 11.36 -3.64 20.24
C VAL A 118 10.86 -4.06 18.86
N LEU A 119 11.38 -3.43 17.80
CA LEU A 119 11.05 -3.74 16.40
C LEU A 119 11.93 -4.89 15.89
N LYS A 120 11.57 -6.11 16.31
CA LYS A 120 12.28 -7.33 15.91
C LYS A 120 12.34 -7.47 14.40
N ARG A 121 13.52 -7.81 13.90
CA ARG A 121 13.76 -8.12 12.49
C ARG A 121 14.07 -9.60 12.32
N PHE A 122 13.34 -10.23 11.42
CA PHE A 122 13.50 -11.62 11.04
C PHE A 122 14.22 -11.71 9.69
N LYS A 123 14.87 -12.86 9.45
CA LYS A 123 15.44 -13.18 8.15
C LYS A 123 14.32 -13.69 7.22
N PRO A 124 14.07 -13.03 6.08
CA PRO A 124 13.05 -13.49 5.13
C PRO A 124 13.31 -14.89 4.59
N SER A 125 12.24 -15.63 4.32
CA SER A 125 12.28 -16.96 3.72
C SER A 125 12.51 -16.90 2.19
N MET A 126 13.61 -16.26 1.77
CA MET A 126 13.90 -15.96 0.37
C MET A 126 13.99 -17.20 -0.53
N ASP A 127 14.50 -18.34 -0.03
CA ASP A 127 14.59 -19.55 -0.86
C ASP A 127 13.20 -20.14 -1.16
N GLN A 128 12.18 -19.87 -0.34
CA GLN A 128 10.80 -20.27 -0.63
C GLN A 128 10.25 -19.48 -1.82
N TYR A 129 10.38 -18.14 -1.79
CA TYR A 129 10.03 -17.30 -2.94
C TYR A 129 10.76 -17.76 -4.20
N ARG A 130 12.07 -18.06 -4.08
CA ARG A 130 12.93 -18.42 -5.22
C ARG A 130 12.53 -19.78 -5.79
N HIS A 131 12.22 -20.73 -4.92
CA HIS A 131 11.73 -22.05 -5.32
C HIS A 131 10.42 -21.94 -6.10
N ASN A 132 9.44 -21.22 -5.57
CA ASN A 132 8.15 -21.01 -6.24
C ASN A 132 8.31 -20.30 -7.60
N SER A 133 9.16 -19.27 -7.65
CA SER A 133 9.45 -18.52 -8.90
C SER A 133 10.05 -19.43 -9.97
N ARG A 134 10.94 -20.35 -9.58
CA ARG A 134 11.55 -21.33 -10.49
C ARG A 134 10.54 -22.34 -11.01
N ILE A 135 9.69 -22.88 -10.14
CA ILE A 135 8.64 -23.82 -10.54
C ILE A 135 7.72 -23.16 -11.55
N LEU A 136 7.22 -21.96 -11.27
CA LEU A 136 6.36 -21.24 -12.21
C LEU A 136 7.08 -20.98 -13.55
N SER A 137 8.32 -20.49 -13.51
CA SER A 137 9.10 -20.21 -14.73
C SER A 137 9.35 -21.47 -15.56
N GLN A 138 9.64 -22.61 -14.91
CA GLN A 138 9.80 -23.91 -15.57
C GLN A 138 8.49 -24.36 -16.23
N CYS A 139 7.37 -24.25 -15.52
CA CYS A 139 6.06 -24.65 -16.05
C CYS A 139 5.63 -23.77 -17.23
N LEU A 140 5.87 -22.46 -17.17
CA LEU A 140 5.59 -21.54 -18.27
C LEU A 140 6.43 -21.85 -19.52
N ALA A 141 7.69 -22.26 -19.32
CA ALA A 141 8.59 -22.61 -20.42
C ALA A 141 8.30 -23.98 -21.04
N SER A 142 7.90 -24.98 -20.23
CA SER A 142 7.65 -26.35 -20.69
C SER A 142 6.21 -26.60 -21.11
N GLY A 143 5.24 -25.86 -20.56
CA GLY A 143 3.82 -26.16 -20.62
C GLY A 143 3.36 -27.30 -19.70
N ASP A 144 4.27 -27.92 -18.94
CA ASP A 144 3.97 -28.95 -17.95
C ASP A 144 3.82 -28.33 -16.56
N PHE A 145 2.59 -28.33 -16.04
CA PHE A 145 2.25 -27.76 -14.74
C PHE A 145 2.17 -28.80 -13.61
N THR A 146 2.61 -30.05 -13.85
CA THR A 146 2.63 -31.09 -12.80
C THR A 146 3.36 -30.63 -11.53
N PRO A 147 4.59 -30.04 -11.61
CA PRO A 147 5.31 -29.58 -10.42
C PRO A 147 4.65 -28.38 -9.72
N TYR A 148 3.75 -27.67 -10.41
CA TYR A 148 3.03 -26.51 -9.88
C TYR A 148 1.80 -26.91 -9.07
N THR A 149 1.19 -28.05 -9.41
CA THR A 149 -0.02 -28.59 -8.76
C THR A 149 0.25 -29.66 -7.71
N GLU A 150 1.43 -30.26 -7.71
CA GLU A 150 1.79 -31.23 -6.68
C GLU A 150 2.24 -30.52 -5.39
N PRO A 151 1.96 -31.11 -4.20
CA PRO A 151 2.53 -30.62 -2.95
C PRO A 151 4.03 -30.51 -3.08
N GLY A 152 4.61 -29.44 -2.54
CA GLY A 152 6.01 -29.17 -2.83
C GLY A 152 6.91 -30.30 -2.31
N THR A 153 7.91 -30.65 -3.12
CA THR A 153 8.86 -31.70 -2.78
C THR A 153 9.81 -31.22 -1.69
N PRO A 154 9.98 -31.97 -0.58
CA PRO A 154 10.90 -31.59 0.50
C PRO A 154 12.30 -31.27 -0.02
N GLN A 155 12.73 -30.02 0.17
CA GLN A 155 14.09 -29.57 -0.15
C GLN A 155 14.97 -29.59 1.11
N PRO A 156 16.31 -29.71 0.99
CA PRO A 156 17.19 -29.72 2.17
C PRO A 156 17.02 -28.52 3.10
N TRP A 157 16.73 -27.34 2.55
CA TRP A 157 16.52 -26.12 3.34
C TRP A 157 15.14 -26.07 4.03
N TRP A 158 14.16 -26.90 3.63
CA TRP A 158 12.88 -27.02 4.35
C TRP A 158 13.07 -27.55 5.76
N GLN A 159 14.09 -28.39 5.97
CA GLN A 159 14.42 -28.93 7.30
C GLN A 159 14.78 -27.84 8.31
N GLN A 160 15.14 -26.65 7.83
CA GLN A 160 15.44 -25.48 8.65
C GLN A 160 14.23 -24.55 8.82
N LEU A 161 13.18 -24.70 8.00
CA LEU A 161 11.95 -23.94 8.15
C LEU A 161 11.17 -24.44 9.36
N ARG A 162 10.59 -23.49 10.07
CA ARG A 162 9.72 -23.70 11.22
C ARG A 162 8.47 -22.85 11.07
N ASP A 163 7.36 -23.38 11.59
CA ASP A 163 6.15 -22.59 11.80
C ASP A 163 6.28 -21.67 13.02
N GLY A 164 5.27 -20.82 13.27
CA GLY A 164 5.20 -19.90 14.41
C GLY A 164 5.45 -20.52 15.80
N ASP A 165 5.19 -21.83 15.95
CA ASP A 165 5.34 -22.60 17.20
C ASP A 165 6.66 -23.40 17.25
N ASN A 166 7.58 -23.11 16.34
CA ASN A 166 8.87 -23.79 16.22
C ASN A 166 8.79 -25.26 15.83
N VAL A 167 7.71 -25.65 15.14
CA VAL A 167 7.50 -26.99 14.63
C VAL A 167 8.13 -27.10 13.22
N PRO A 168 8.93 -28.14 12.94
CA PRO A 168 9.46 -28.39 11.60
C PRO A 168 8.35 -28.52 10.56
N ILE A 169 8.48 -27.75 9.47
CA ILE A 169 7.57 -27.86 8.33
C ILE A 169 7.96 -29.10 7.51
N THR A 170 7.05 -30.08 7.45
CA THR A 170 7.28 -31.37 6.77
C THR A 170 6.72 -31.43 5.36
N SER A 171 5.74 -30.58 5.03
CA SER A 171 5.16 -30.44 3.70
C SER A 171 4.63 -29.02 3.50
N LEU A 172 4.57 -28.58 2.24
CA LEU A 172 3.97 -27.31 1.85
C LEU A 172 2.84 -27.57 0.85
N PRO A 173 1.80 -26.72 0.82
CA PRO A 173 0.78 -26.79 -0.23
C PRO A 173 1.42 -26.64 -1.63
N PRO A 174 0.75 -27.06 -2.70
CA PRO A 174 1.23 -26.82 -4.06
C PRO A 174 1.54 -25.34 -4.31
N VAL A 175 2.51 -25.04 -5.18
CA VAL A 175 2.86 -23.64 -5.52
C VAL A 175 1.62 -22.88 -5.99
N ARG A 176 0.75 -23.53 -6.77
CA ARG A 176 -0.55 -22.98 -7.22
C ARG A 176 -1.42 -22.39 -6.10
N ASP A 177 -1.31 -22.94 -4.90
CA ASP A 177 -2.16 -22.62 -3.75
C ASP A 177 -1.40 -21.88 -2.64
N GLN A 178 -0.19 -21.39 -2.92
CA GLN A 178 0.58 -20.58 -1.98
C GLN A 178 0.38 -19.08 -2.21
N VAL A 179 0.20 -18.34 -1.11
CA VAL A 179 0.38 -16.89 -1.05
C VAL A 179 1.46 -16.59 -0.01
N LEU A 180 2.52 -15.89 -0.39
CA LEU A 180 3.58 -15.46 0.53
C LEU A 180 3.55 -13.95 0.69
N PHE A 181 3.73 -13.46 1.90
CA PHE A 181 3.89 -12.04 2.19
C PHE A 181 5.06 -11.80 3.14
N THR A 182 5.96 -10.88 2.78
CA THR A 182 7.03 -10.40 3.65
C THR A 182 7.00 -8.88 3.68
N TRP A 183 6.80 -8.34 4.88
CA TRP A 183 6.78 -6.91 5.08
C TRP A 183 8.20 -6.35 5.16
N LEU A 184 8.49 -5.33 4.34
CA LEU A 184 9.81 -4.69 4.24
C LEU A 184 9.87 -3.33 4.96
N GLY A 185 8.75 -2.94 5.57
CA GLY A 185 8.55 -1.67 6.25
C GLY A 185 7.68 -0.71 5.45
N GLN A 186 7.01 0.18 6.17
CA GLN A 186 6.04 1.14 5.65
C GLN A 186 4.94 0.44 4.85
N SER A 187 4.67 0.85 3.61
CA SER A 187 3.73 0.19 2.71
C SER A 187 4.42 -0.84 1.79
N CYS A 188 5.73 -1.04 1.98
CA CYS A 188 6.57 -1.87 1.12
C CYS A 188 6.50 -3.34 1.55
N GLY A 189 6.19 -4.23 0.59
CA GLY A 189 6.10 -5.66 0.83
C GLY A 189 6.42 -6.46 -0.42
N LEU A 190 7.06 -7.62 -0.22
CA LEU A 190 7.17 -8.65 -1.25
C LEU A 190 5.98 -9.60 -1.06
N LEU A 191 5.08 -9.62 -2.04
CA LEU A 191 3.92 -10.50 -2.12
C LEU A 191 4.16 -11.50 -3.25
N GLN A 192 3.87 -12.78 -3.03
CA GLN A 192 3.87 -13.77 -4.09
C GLN A 192 2.55 -14.52 -4.09
N VAL A 193 1.83 -14.52 -5.21
CA VAL A 193 0.59 -15.28 -5.38
C VAL A 193 0.84 -16.36 -6.43
N SER A 194 0.80 -17.61 -6.00
CA SER A 194 1.04 -18.77 -6.85
C SER A 194 2.35 -18.70 -7.66
N GLY A 195 3.44 -18.26 -7.02
CA GLY A 195 4.74 -18.06 -7.68
C GLY A 195 4.90 -16.74 -8.46
N ILE A 196 3.84 -15.95 -8.64
CA ILE A 196 3.88 -14.62 -9.29
C ILE A 196 4.31 -13.58 -8.27
N ASN A 197 5.38 -12.84 -8.55
CA ASN A 197 6.00 -11.89 -7.63
C ASN A 197 5.50 -10.46 -7.83
N PHE A 198 5.08 -9.82 -6.74
CA PHE A 198 4.64 -8.44 -6.64
C PHE A 198 5.49 -7.70 -5.60
N LEU A 199 5.99 -6.51 -5.95
CA LEU A 199 6.59 -5.58 -4.98
C LEU A 199 5.66 -4.38 -4.83
N THR A 200 5.07 -4.21 -3.65
CA THR A 200 4.18 -3.08 -3.35
C THR A 200 5.00 -1.88 -2.86
N ASP A 201 4.64 -0.67 -3.30
CA ASP A 201 5.13 0.62 -2.82
C ASP A 201 6.62 0.62 -2.44
N PRO A 202 7.53 0.44 -3.43
CA PRO A 202 8.93 0.18 -3.18
C PRO A 202 9.63 1.39 -2.54
N GLN A 203 9.86 1.28 -1.23
CA GLN A 203 10.69 2.17 -0.41
C GLN A 203 11.63 1.28 0.40
N LEU A 204 12.92 1.25 0.04
CA LEU A 204 13.93 0.39 0.69
C LEU A 204 15.01 1.21 1.39
N GLY A 205 15.20 2.46 0.96
CA GLY A 205 16.19 3.38 1.49
C GLY A 205 15.95 3.80 2.93
N ASP A 206 17.04 4.26 3.55
CA ASP A 206 17.05 4.70 4.95
C ASP A 206 16.48 6.11 5.16
N HIS A 207 16.20 6.85 4.09
CA HIS A 207 15.74 8.24 4.16
C HIS A 207 14.67 8.48 3.10
N LEU A 208 13.65 9.27 3.44
CA LEU A 208 12.57 9.62 2.48
C LEU A 208 12.96 10.71 1.50
N MET A 209 13.89 11.59 1.87
CA MET A 209 14.32 12.72 1.03
C MET A 209 15.83 12.71 0.80
N SER A 210 16.63 12.84 1.86
CA SER A 210 18.09 12.80 1.77
C SER A 210 18.71 12.39 3.11
N THR A 211 20.00 12.07 3.10
CA THR A 211 20.76 11.75 4.34
C THR A 211 20.91 12.93 5.30
N LYS A 212 20.62 14.16 4.86
CA LYS A 212 20.76 15.39 5.66
C LYS A 212 19.42 16.02 6.04
N PHE A 213 18.35 15.67 5.32
CA PHE A 213 17.04 16.29 5.42
C PHE A 213 15.95 15.25 5.20
N GLY A 214 14.95 15.26 6.07
CA GLY A 214 13.78 14.39 6.02
C GLY A 214 13.85 13.21 6.99
N PRO A 215 12.75 12.46 7.15
CA PRO A 215 12.68 11.35 8.09
C PRO A 215 13.70 10.25 7.76
N GLN A 216 14.41 9.80 8.79
CA GLN A 216 15.24 8.61 8.77
C GLN A 216 14.40 7.39 9.17
N ARG A 217 14.69 6.27 8.53
CA ARG A 217 14.09 4.96 8.80
C ARG A 217 14.51 4.49 10.20
N LEU A 218 13.53 4.05 10.99
CA LEU A 218 13.69 3.53 12.35
C LEU A 218 14.26 2.10 12.34
N THR A 219 13.78 1.24 11.43
CA THR A 219 14.25 -0.14 11.30
C THR A 219 14.70 -0.41 9.87
N LYS A 220 15.96 -0.84 9.70
CA LYS A 220 16.54 -1.18 8.39
C LYS A 220 15.62 -2.14 7.62
N THR A 221 15.50 -1.91 6.31
CA THR A 221 14.75 -2.86 5.46
C THR A 221 15.31 -4.29 5.62
N PRO A 222 14.45 -5.30 5.78
CA PRO A 222 14.86 -6.71 5.82
C PRO A 222 15.47 -7.22 4.51
N MET A 223 15.16 -6.57 3.39
CA MET A 223 15.66 -6.94 2.06
C MET A 223 16.12 -5.70 1.31
N GLN A 224 17.29 -5.79 0.70
CA GLN A 224 17.77 -4.86 -0.32
C GLN A 224 17.33 -5.34 -1.71
N LEU A 225 17.53 -4.51 -2.73
CA LEU A 225 17.17 -4.88 -4.11
C LEU A 225 17.84 -6.19 -4.58
N GLY A 226 19.09 -6.44 -4.18
CA GLY A 226 19.78 -7.69 -4.49
C GLY A 226 19.13 -8.93 -3.85
N ASP A 227 18.61 -8.79 -2.63
CA ASP A 227 17.87 -9.85 -1.94
C ASP A 227 16.53 -10.13 -2.62
N ILE A 228 15.84 -9.09 -3.10
CA ILE A 228 14.59 -9.23 -3.86
C ILE A 228 14.85 -9.94 -5.19
N ARG A 229 15.91 -9.57 -5.91
CA ARG A 229 16.33 -10.28 -7.14
C ARG A 229 16.66 -11.74 -6.85
N TYR A 230 17.35 -12.01 -5.74
CA TYR A 230 17.62 -13.37 -5.31
C TYR A 230 16.32 -14.12 -4.99
N ALA A 231 15.43 -13.56 -4.17
CA ALA A 231 14.18 -14.18 -3.77
C ALA A 231 13.24 -14.45 -4.95
N THR A 232 13.27 -13.60 -5.99
CA THR A 232 12.40 -13.74 -7.16
C THR A 232 13.03 -14.50 -8.33
N ASP A 233 14.25 -15.03 -8.17
CA ASP A 233 15.03 -15.65 -9.27
C ASP A 233 15.20 -14.71 -10.47
N ASP A 234 15.44 -13.42 -10.20
CA ASP A 234 15.46 -12.31 -11.18
C ASP A 234 14.15 -12.14 -11.97
N ASN A 235 13.05 -12.72 -11.46
CA ASN A 235 11.72 -12.69 -12.08
C ASN A 235 10.71 -11.96 -11.18
N LEU A 236 11.00 -10.70 -10.82
CA LEU A 236 10.00 -9.81 -10.23
C LEU A 236 9.00 -9.41 -11.32
N ASN A 237 7.77 -9.94 -11.26
CA ASN A 237 6.81 -9.77 -12.35
C ASN A 237 6.17 -8.38 -12.35
N PHE A 238 5.74 -7.91 -11.17
CA PHE A 238 4.98 -6.67 -11.05
C PHE A 238 5.51 -5.76 -9.94
N VAL A 239 5.54 -4.46 -10.22
CA VAL A 239 5.75 -3.42 -9.21
C VAL A 239 4.45 -2.63 -9.10
N LEU A 240 3.83 -2.64 -7.92
CA LEU A 240 2.58 -1.93 -7.66
C LEU A 240 2.89 -0.63 -6.93
N VAL A 241 2.42 0.50 -7.46
CA VAL A 241 2.56 1.81 -6.81
C VAL A 241 1.17 2.37 -6.55
N SER A 242 0.81 2.55 -5.28
CA SER A 242 -0.49 3.11 -4.87
C SER A 242 -0.59 4.60 -5.18
N HIS A 243 0.49 5.34 -4.90
CA HIS A 243 0.64 6.76 -5.19
C HIS A 243 2.12 7.16 -5.05
N ASP A 244 2.46 8.41 -5.35
CA ASP A 244 3.86 8.81 -5.56
C ASP A 244 4.53 9.56 -4.40
N HIS A 245 3.97 9.47 -3.19
CA HIS A 245 4.61 10.04 -2.01
C HIS A 245 5.99 9.42 -1.73
N PRO A 246 6.91 10.17 -1.10
CA PRO A 246 8.26 9.68 -0.86
C PRO A 246 8.39 8.40 -0.03
N ASP A 247 7.43 8.12 0.84
CA ASP A 247 7.37 6.94 1.69
C ASP A 247 6.70 5.72 1.03
N HIS A 248 6.08 5.90 -0.15
CA HIS A 248 5.52 4.83 -0.98
C HIS A 248 6.34 4.52 -2.23
N LEU A 249 7.19 5.45 -2.67
CA LEU A 249 8.02 5.23 -3.84
C LEU A 249 9.35 5.96 -3.74
N GLU A 250 10.43 5.18 -3.68
CA GLU A 250 11.78 5.69 -3.79
C GLU A 250 12.16 5.89 -5.27
N MET A 251 12.27 7.16 -5.71
CA MET A 251 12.55 7.46 -7.12
C MET A 251 13.89 6.91 -7.63
N ALA A 252 14.85 6.64 -6.73
CA ALA A 252 16.13 6.06 -7.07
C ALA A 252 16.04 4.57 -7.43
N LEU A 253 15.00 3.86 -6.97
CA LEU A 253 14.78 2.44 -7.30
C LEU A 253 14.21 2.25 -8.70
N ILE A 254 13.51 3.24 -9.26
CA ILE A 254 12.87 3.15 -10.58
C ILE A 254 13.84 2.67 -11.68
N PRO A 255 14.98 3.34 -11.93
CA PRO A 255 15.91 2.87 -12.96
C PRO A 255 16.63 1.57 -12.59
N GLN A 256 16.71 1.21 -11.30
CA GLN A 256 17.37 -0.01 -10.84
C GLN A 256 16.50 -1.26 -11.01
N LEU A 257 15.19 -1.13 -10.78
CA LEU A 257 14.17 -2.14 -11.09
C LEU A 257 13.97 -2.24 -12.62
N GLY A 258 14.04 -1.11 -13.33
CA GLY A 258 14.05 -1.07 -14.78
C GLY A 258 12.75 -1.60 -15.41
N ASN A 259 12.87 -2.21 -16.59
CA ASN A 259 11.75 -2.71 -17.39
C ASN A 259 11.53 -4.23 -17.28
N GLN A 260 12.29 -4.93 -16.42
CA GLN A 260 12.13 -6.38 -16.21
C GLN A 260 10.77 -6.68 -15.57
N ALA A 261 10.39 -5.91 -14.56
CA ALA A 261 9.04 -5.93 -14.00
C ALA A 261 8.11 -5.03 -14.81
N THR A 262 6.84 -5.42 -14.88
CA THR A 262 5.76 -4.54 -15.35
C THR A 262 5.34 -3.63 -14.21
N TRP A 263 5.45 -2.32 -14.41
CA TRP A 263 5.01 -1.34 -13.42
C TRP A 263 3.52 -1.10 -13.59
N ILE A 264 2.75 -1.27 -12.52
CA ILE A 264 1.33 -1.00 -12.50
C ILE A 264 1.10 0.19 -11.57
N VAL A 265 0.63 1.30 -12.16
CA VAL A 265 0.62 2.62 -11.52
C VAL A 265 -0.68 3.38 -11.79
N PRO A 266 -1.04 4.37 -10.97
CA PRO A 266 -2.25 5.15 -11.15
C PRO A 266 -2.12 6.12 -12.32
N LEU A 267 -3.27 6.56 -12.85
CA LEU A 267 -3.38 7.48 -13.98
C LEU A 267 -2.51 8.74 -13.84
N GLY A 268 -1.77 9.08 -14.91
CA GLY A 268 -0.85 10.22 -14.98
C GLY A 268 0.60 9.92 -14.57
N PHE A 269 0.87 8.78 -13.92
CA PHE A 269 2.19 8.45 -13.40
C PHE A 269 3.18 7.92 -14.47
N LYS A 270 2.70 7.36 -15.58
CA LYS A 270 3.52 6.79 -16.66
C LYS A 270 4.58 7.77 -17.19
N LYS A 271 4.24 9.06 -17.29
CA LYS A 271 5.19 10.11 -17.72
C LYS A 271 6.34 10.30 -16.73
N LYS A 272 6.10 10.12 -15.42
CA LYS A 272 7.14 10.24 -14.37
C LYS A 272 8.11 9.06 -14.43
N LEU A 273 7.62 7.85 -14.75
CA LEU A 273 8.44 6.65 -15.00
C LEU A 273 9.24 6.72 -16.30
N ALA A 274 8.63 7.16 -17.40
CA ALA A 274 9.29 7.27 -18.71
C ALA A 274 10.51 8.20 -18.68
N ARG A 275 10.44 9.30 -17.92
CA ARG A 275 11.59 10.22 -17.70
C ARG A 275 12.77 9.56 -16.97
N ARG A 276 12.57 8.38 -16.39
CA ARG A 276 13.59 7.58 -15.68
C ARG A 276 13.93 6.28 -16.41
N GLY A 277 13.55 6.16 -17.69
CA GLY A 277 13.89 5.02 -18.55
C GLY A 277 12.98 3.80 -18.38
N VAL A 278 11.86 3.92 -17.67
CA VAL A 278 10.88 2.84 -17.49
C VAL A 278 9.66 3.08 -18.40
N HIS A 279 9.41 2.11 -19.27
CA HIS A 279 8.39 2.13 -20.32
C HIS A 279 7.45 0.92 -20.28
N ASN A 280 7.86 -0.18 -19.62
CA ASN A 280 6.98 -1.31 -19.34
C ASN A 280 6.01 -0.95 -18.20
N VAL A 281 4.95 -0.21 -18.55
CA VAL A 281 4.03 0.43 -17.61
C VAL A 281 2.58 0.21 -18.05
N VAL A 282 1.78 -0.34 -17.14
CA VAL A 282 0.31 -0.31 -17.18
C VAL A 282 -0.14 0.84 -16.29
N GLU A 283 -0.92 1.75 -16.86
CA GLU A 283 -1.48 2.90 -16.15
C GLU A 283 -2.98 2.66 -15.98
N MET A 284 -3.48 2.73 -14.75
CA MET A 284 -4.86 2.36 -14.40
C MET A 284 -5.62 3.54 -13.78
N ASP A 285 -6.88 3.69 -14.16
CA ASP A 285 -7.86 4.51 -13.45
C ASP A 285 -8.59 3.66 -12.40
N TRP A 286 -9.35 4.30 -11.52
CA TRP A 286 -10.21 3.58 -10.59
C TRP A 286 -11.25 2.75 -11.32
N TRP A 287 -11.48 1.55 -10.78
CA TRP A 287 -12.35 0.50 -11.30
C TRP A 287 -11.83 -0.24 -12.53
N ASP A 288 -10.64 0.12 -13.04
CA ASP A 288 -9.98 -0.65 -14.09
C ASP A 288 -9.57 -2.04 -13.55
N THR A 289 -9.68 -3.03 -14.43
CA THR A 289 -9.17 -4.38 -14.21
C THR A 289 -8.21 -4.73 -15.34
N VAL A 290 -7.02 -5.21 -15.00
CA VAL A 290 -6.04 -5.70 -15.98
C VAL A 290 -5.85 -7.21 -15.81
N ASP A 291 -5.90 -7.92 -16.92
CA ASP A 291 -5.53 -9.34 -16.97
C ASP A 291 -4.00 -9.45 -16.91
N LEU A 292 -3.50 -10.13 -15.88
CA LEU A 292 -2.07 -10.31 -15.65
C LEU A 292 -1.49 -11.44 -16.48
N ASN A 293 -2.31 -12.41 -16.91
CA ASN A 293 -1.84 -13.57 -17.65
C ASN A 293 -0.99 -13.16 -18.87
N PRO A 294 -1.47 -12.30 -19.81
CA PRO A 294 -0.68 -11.91 -20.98
C PRO A 294 0.62 -11.17 -20.66
N LEU A 295 0.73 -10.59 -19.45
CA LEU A 295 1.92 -9.87 -18.99
C LEU A 295 2.97 -10.81 -18.37
N LEU A 296 2.59 -12.04 -18.00
CA LEU A 296 3.49 -13.05 -17.44
C LEU A 296 4.23 -13.84 -18.52
N HIS A 297 3.54 -14.27 -19.58
CA HIS A 297 4.13 -15.05 -20.66
C HIS A 297 3.36 -14.91 -21.98
N PRO A 298 3.99 -14.93 -23.17
CA PRO A 298 3.30 -14.76 -24.45
C PRO A 298 2.23 -15.83 -24.76
N SER A 299 2.25 -16.98 -24.07
CA SER A 299 1.31 -18.11 -24.28
C SER A 299 0.34 -18.30 -23.10
N ALA A 300 0.05 -17.23 -22.35
CA ALA A 300 -0.47 -17.21 -20.98
C ALA A 300 -1.72 -18.05 -20.64
N ASN A 301 -1.58 -19.36 -20.64
CA ASN A 301 -2.46 -20.29 -19.97
C ASN A 301 -1.70 -20.86 -18.76
N VAL A 302 -1.80 -20.19 -17.60
CA VAL A 302 -1.16 -20.62 -16.35
C VAL A 302 -1.98 -21.74 -15.73
N ASN A 303 -1.99 -22.92 -16.35
CA ASN A 303 -2.79 -24.06 -15.93
C ASN A 303 -4.31 -23.78 -15.79
N GLY A 304 -4.86 -22.95 -16.66
CA GLY A 304 -6.26 -22.52 -16.61
C GLY A 304 -6.60 -21.49 -15.54
N ASP A 305 -5.64 -21.08 -14.69
CA ASP A 305 -5.86 -20.01 -13.72
C ASP A 305 -5.84 -18.64 -14.39
N ARG A 306 -6.76 -17.77 -13.93
CA ARG A 306 -6.89 -16.38 -14.35
C ARG A 306 -6.45 -15.47 -13.22
N TYR A 307 -5.46 -14.62 -13.49
CA TYR A 307 -4.94 -13.64 -12.56
C TYR A 307 -5.30 -12.24 -13.02
N GLU A 308 -5.88 -11.44 -12.13
CA GLU A 308 -6.27 -10.07 -12.44
C GLU A 308 -5.72 -9.13 -11.37
N LEU A 309 -5.47 -7.88 -11.76
CA LEU A 309 -5.30 -6.79 -10.83
C LEU A 309 -6.42 -5.78 -11.04
N VAL A 310 -7.08 -5.40 -9.97
CA VAL A 310 -8.10 -4.35 -9.96
C VAL A 310 -7.52 -3.11 -9.28
N CYS A 311 -7.63 -1.96 -9.94
CA CYS A 311 -7.38 -0.66 -9.33
C CYS A 311 -8.69 -0.15 -8.72
N VAL A 312 -8.74 0.13 -7.42
CA VAL A 312 -9.95 0.64 -6.74
C VAL A 312 -9.68 1.99 -6.07
N PRO A 313 -10.72 2.82 -5.86
CA PRO A 313 -10.52 4.13 -5.26
C PRO A 313 -9.99 4.07 -3.83
N ALA A 314 -9.22 5.09 -3.49
CA ALA A 314 -8.80 5.42 -2.14
C ALA A 314 -9.07 6.91 -1.87
N MET A 315 -9.28 7.28 -0.61
CA MET A 315 -9.44 8.68 -0.21
C MET A 315 -8.09 9.23 0.26
N HIS A 316 -7.27 9.68 -0.69
CA HIS A 316 -5.92 10.21 -0.41
C HIS A 316 -5.56 11.35 -1.37
N TRP A 317 -4.27 11.60 -1.58
CA TRP A 317 -3.73 12.58 -2.50
C TRP A 317 -2.39 12.08 -3.06
N SER A 318 -1.83 12.82 -4.02
CA SER A 318 -0.52 12.49 -4.62
C SER A 318 0.35 13.74 -4.75
N GLY A 319 1.65 13.56 -4.93
CA GLY A 319 2.60 14.62 -5.17
C GLY A 319 3.83 14.54 -4.28
N ARG A 320 4.98 14.98 -4.81
CA ARG A 320 6.26 14.97 -4.07
C ARG A 320 6.70 16.37 -3.69
N TYR A 321 6.14 17.38 -4.35
CA TYR A 321 6.46 18.78 -4.23
C TYR A 321 5.17 19.60 -4.26
N VAL A 322 5.23 20.85 -3.78
CA VAL A 322 4.06 21.75 -3.75
C VAL A 322 3.44 21.96 -5.14
N VAL A 323 4.24 21.89 -6.19
CA VAL A 323 3.83 22.19 -7.58
C VAL A 323 3.34 20.99 -8.38
N ASP A 324 3.48 19.76 -7.85
CA ASP A 324 3.02 18.54 -8.54
C ASP A 324 1.92 17.79 -7.80
N SER A 325 1.39 18.39 -6.74
CA SER A 325 0.22 17.89 -5.99
C SER A 325 -0.93 17.52 -6.93
N ASN A 326 -1.42 16.30 -6.77
CA ASN A 326 -2.56 15.74 -7.50
C ASN A 326 -2.45 15.75 -9.02
N THR A 327 -1.25 15.86 -9.58
CA THR A 327 -1.03 15.71 -11.03
C THR A 327 -1.14 14.26 -11.51
N THR A 328 -1.16 13.32 -10.56
CA THR A 328 -1.32 11.87 -10.78
C THR A 328 -2.40 11.33 -9.85
N LEU A 329 -3.04 10.23 -10.21
CA LEU A 329 -4.03 9.58 -9.36
C LEU A 329 -3.34 8.84 -8.19
N TRP A 330 -4.14 8.38 -7.23
CA TRP A 330 -3.77 7.50 -6.11
C TRP A 330 -4.81 6.38 -6.04
N CYS A 331 -4.46 5.17 -5.60
CA CYS A 331 -5.41 4.05 -5.56
C CYS A 331 -5.02 2.97 -4.55
N SER A 332 -5.93 2.01 -4.38
CA SER A 332 -5.65 0.71 -3.79
C SER A 332 -5.68 -0.36 -4.89
N TYR A 333 -5.08 -1.53 -4.63
CA TYR A 333 -5.08 -2.65 -5.58
C TYR A 333 -5.66 -3.92 -4.96
N ILE A 334 -6.40 -4.69 -5.76
CA ILE A 334 -6.83 -6.05 -5.43
C ILE A 334 -6.21 -7.03 -6.42
N VAL A 335 -5.40 -7.95 -5.94
CA VAL A 335 -4.92 -9.12 -6.71
C VAL A 335 -5.98 -10.19 -6.62
N ARG A 336 -6.45 -10.67 -7.78
CA ARG A 336 -7.49 -11.70 -7.88
C ARG A 336 -6.97 -12.94 -8.59
N LYS A 337 -7.47 -14.11 -8.16
CA LYS A 337 -7.25 -15.41 -8.81
C LYS A 337 -8.61 -16.06 -9.03
N ASN A 338 -8.93 -16.42 -10.27
CA ASN A 338 -10.17 -17.10 -10.65
C ASN A 338 -11.45 -16.40 -10.14
N GLY A 339 -11.43 -15.06 -10.08
CA GLY A 339 -12.53 -14.24 -9.58
C GLY A 339 -12.53 -14.03 -8.05
N GLU A 340 -11.68 -14.70 -7.29
CA GLU A 340 -11.55 -14.51 -5.84
C GLU A 340 -10.50 -13.44 -5.51
N SER A 341 -10.75 -12.63 -4.47
CA SER A 341 -9.81 -11.59 -4.02
C SER A 341 -8.79 -12.18 -3.05
N ILE A 342 -7.54 -12.24 -3.50
CA ILE A 342 -6.44 -12.89 -2.78
C ILE A 342 -5.72 -11.89 -1.87
N ALA A 343 -5.39 -10.71 -2.40
CA ALA A 343 -4.69 -9.69 -1.63
C ALA A 343 -5.22 -8.29 -1.95
N TYR A 344 -5.51 -7.51 -0.91
CA TYR A 344 -5.85 -6.09 -1.00
C TYR A 344 -4.71 -5.25 -0.45
N HIS A 345 -4.06 -4.46 -1.32
CA HIS A 345 -3.09 -3.45 -0.94
C HIS A 345 -3.77 -2.09 -0.88
N ALA A 346 -4.04 -1.59 0.33
CA ALA A 346 -4.78 -0.34 0.49
C ALA A 346 -4.00 0.90 0.01
N GLY A 347 -2.67 0.86 0.01
CA GLY A 347 -1.88 2.08 -0.03
C GLY A 347 -2.21 2.95 1.18
N ASP A 348 -2.30 4.26 0.98
CA ASP A 348 -2.85 5.18 1.97
C ASP A 348 -4.29 5.56 1.61
N THR A 349 -5.13 5.66 2.63
CA THR A 349 -6.50 6.11 2.48
C THR A 349 -7.04 6.64 3.80
N GLY A 350 -7.92 7.64 3.74
CA GLY A 350 -8.84 7.97 4.82
C GLY A 350 -10.07 7.06 4.80
N TYR A 351 -10.91 7.16 5.83
CA TYR A 351 -12.10 6.33 5.96
C TYR A 351 -13.32 6.91 5.21
N CYS A 352 -13.84 6.22 4.20
CA CYS A 352 -15.12 6.50 3.54
C CYS A 352 -15.99 5.24 3.56
N ARG A 353 -17.04 5.24 4.40
CA ARG A 353 -17.88 4.05 4.63
C ARG A 353 -18.51 3.53 3.34
N ASP A 354 -19.14 4.41 2.58
CA ASP A 354 -19.90 4.01 1.39
C ASP A 354 -18.97 3.51 0.27
N LEU A 355 -17.76 4.08 0.16
CA LEU A 355 -16.74 3.59 -0.77
C LEU A 355 -16.33 2.15 -0.42
N PHE A 356 -15.99 1.88 0.83
CA PHE A 356 -15.54 0.54 1.23
C PHE A 356 -16.67 -0.48 1.20
N ALA A 357 -17.91 -0.07 1.49
CA ALA A 357 -19.08 -0.92 1.29
C ALA A 357 -19.23 -1.34 -0.18
N ALA A 358 -19.07 -0.39 -1.13
CA ALA A 358 -19.13 -0.68 -2.56
C ALA A 358 -17.98 -1.60 -3.03
N ILE A 359 -16.75 -1.35 -2.57
CA ILE A 359 -15.60 -2.22 -2.87
C ILE A 359 -15.84 -3.63 -2.31
N GLY A 360 -16.31 -3.72 -1.07
CA GLY A 360 -16.63 -4.98 -0.39
C GLY A 360 -17.74 -5.77 -1.08
N ALA A 361 -18.82 -5.12 -1.50
CA ALA A 361 -19.90 -5.77 -2.23
C ALA A 361 -19.43 -6.37 -3.57
N ARG A 362 -18.51 -5.68 -4.26
CA ARG A 362 -18.03 -6.08 -5.59
C ARG A 362 -16.90 -7.11 -5.57
N TYR A 363 -16.02 -7.04 -4.57
CA TYR A 363 -14.78 -7.81 -4.54
C TYR A 363 -14.56 -8.60 -3.24
N GLY A 364 -15.42 -8.47 -2.24
CA GLY A 364 -15.39 -9.31 -1.05
C GLY A 364 -15.90 -10.73 -1.32
N PRO A 365 -15.48 -11.74 -0.54
CA PRO A 365 -14.51 -11.66 0.55
C PRO A 365 -13.05 -11.59 0.08
N THR A 366 -12.17 -11.01 0.91
CA THR A 366 -10.72 -10.91 0.64
C THR A 366 -9.90 -11.79 1.58
N LEU A 367 -8.99 -12.61 1.05
CA LEU A 367 -8.12 -13.46 1.87
C LEU A 367 -7.16 -12.64 2.74
N LEU A 368 -6.34 -11.78 2.14
CA LEU A 368 -5.33 -10.97 2.83
C LEU A 368 -5.55 -9.47 2.58
N SER A 369 -5.62 -8.66 3.62
CA SER A 369 -5.65 -7.19 3.48
C SER A 369 -4.44 -6.56 4.17
N LEU A 370 -3.68 -5.78 3.40
CA LEU A 370 -2.56 -4.97 3.85
C LEU A 370 -3.08 -3.54 4.06
N LEU A 371 -3.37 -3.18 5.31
CA LEU A 371 -4.03 -1.92 5.65
C LEU A 371 -3.09 -1.01 6.44
N PRO A 372 -2.96 0.28 6.09
CA PRO A 372 -2.17 1.22 6.88
C PRO A 372 -2.81 1.38 8.26
N ILE A 373 -1.98 1.49 9.30
CA ILE A 373 -2.43 1.74 10.67
C ILE A 373 -1.67 2.88 11.35
N GLY A 374 -0.71 3.51 10.67
CA GLY A 374 0.05 4.66 11.18
C GLY A 374 -0.34 5.97 10.51
N GLN A 375 0.32 7.07 10.91
CA GLN A 375 0.13 8.41 10.36
C GLN A 375 -1.29 8.97 10.54
N TYR A 376 -1.96 8.64 11.64
CA TYR A 376 -3.32 9.10 11.92
C TYR A 376 -3.38 10.28 12.92
N CYS A 377 -2.23 10.74 13.45
CA CYS A 377 -2.15 11.86 14.38
C CYS A 377 -1.52 13.15 13.81
N PRO A 378 -2.06 14.34 14.15
CA PRO A 378 -3.29 14.55 14.91
C PRO A 378 -4.53 14.27 14.04
N SER A 379 -5.56 13.67 14.64
CA SER A 379 -6.73 13.15 13.92
C SER A 379 -7.43 14.21 13.04
N TRP A 380 -7.58 15.45 13.52
CA TRP A 380 -8.22 16.52 12.74
C TRP A 380 -7.54 16.80 11.40
N HIS A 381 -6.25 16.49 11.29
CA HIS A 381 -5.42 16.73 10.12
C HIS A 381 -5.29 15.48 9.23
N GLN A 382 -5.08 14.31 9.85
CA GLN A 382 -4.78 13.08 9.13
C GLN A 382 -6.01 12.28 8.71
N LYS A 383 -7.11 12.32 9.46
CA LYS A 383 -8.31 11.52 9.20
C LYS A 383 -8.87 11.59 7.77
N PRO A 384 -8.81 12.74 7.05
CA PRO A 384 -9.25 12.78 5.65
C PRO A 384 -8.41 11.93 4.68
N ARG A 385 -7.27 11.39 5.11
CA ARG A 385 -6.27 10.76 4.23
C ARG A 385 -5.54 9.54 4.80
N HIS A 386 -5.60 9.33 6.12
CA HIS A 386 -5.09 8.13 6.78
C HIS A 386 -6.14 7.60 7.76
N ILE A 387 -6.35 6.29 7.72
CA ILE A 387 -7.18 5.55 8.66
C ILE A 387 -6.40 5.25 9.96
N SER A 388 -7.12 5.17 11.07
CA SER A 388 -6.60 4.64 12.34
C SER A 388 -6.73 3.11 12.42
N PRO A 389 -6.10 2.42 13.41
CA PRO A 389 -6.32 1.00 13.66
C PRO A 389 -7.81 0.62 13.79
N GLU A 390 -8.64 1.44 14.43
CA GLU A 390 -10.09 1.23 14.54
C GLU A 390 -10.79 1.29 13.18
N GLU A 391 -10.39 2.23 12.32
CA GLU A 391 -10.96 2.38 10.97
C GLU A 391 -10.49 1.28 10.03
N ALA A 392 -9.26 0.77 10.22
CA ALA A 392 -8.76 -0.42 9.52
C ALA A 392 -9.60 -1.67 9.85
N LEU A 393 -10.02 -1.86 11.10
CA LEU A 393 -10.93 -2.96 11.47
C LEU A 393 -12.31 -2.81 10.83
N LYS A 394 -12.88 -1.60 10.79
CA LYS A 394 -14.14 -1.35 10.08
C LYS A 394 -14.02 -1.64 8.57
N LEU A 395 -12.85 -1.39 8.00
CA LEU A 395 -12.57 -1.69 6.60
C LEU A 395 -12.49 -3.21 6.37
N CYS A 396 -11.93 -3.97 7.31
CA CYS A 396 -11.96 -5.43 7.28
C CYS A 396 -13.39 -5.98 7.26
N ASP A 397 -14.32 -5.37 8.01
CA ASP A 397 -15.72 -5.78 8.02
C ASP A 397 -16.37 -5.59 6.63
N HIS A 398 -16.11 -4.45 5.97
CA HIS A 398 -16.63 -4.18 4.62
C HIS A 398 -16.08 -5.15 3.59
N LEU A 399 -14.77 -5.43 3.62
CA LEU A 399 -14.10 -6.33 2.67
C LEU A 399 -14.29 -7.82 2.99
N GLN A 400 -14.93 -8.13 4.13
CA GLN A 400 -15.03 -9.47 4.70
C GLN A 400 -13.65 -10.15 4.75
N THR A 401 -12.66 -9.40 5.26
CA THR A 401 -11.25 -9.79 5.28
C THR A 401 -11.03 -11.02 6.16
N LYS A 402 -10.37 -12.05 5.62
CA LYS A 402 -9.98 -13.24 6.40
C LYS A 402 -8.77 -12.97 7.29
N TYR A 403 -7.67 -12.46 6.72
CA TYR A 403 -6.43 -12.07 7.41
C TYR A 403 -6.08 -10.62 7.13
N MET A 404 -5.67 -9.89 8.16
CA MET A 404 -5.24 -8.49 8.04
C MET A 404 -3.84 -8.33 8.58
N LYS A 405 -3.01 -7.63 7.81
CA LYS A 405 -1.68 -7.16 8.23
C LYS A 405 -1.67 -5.64 8.29
N GLY A 406 -1.49 -5.10 9.50
CA GLY A 406 -1.36 -3.67 9.75
C GLY A 406 0.01 -3.15 9.33
N VAL A 407 0.07 -2.38 8.24
CA VAL A 407 1.30 -1.81 7.64
C VAL A 407 1.39 -0.30 7.89
N HIS A 408 2.37 0.40 7.29
CA HIS A 408 2.53 1.86 7.39
C HIS A 408 2.82 2.39 8.81
N TRP A 409 3.50 1.58 9.64
CA TRP A 409 3.94 1.99 10.97
C TRP A 409 5.35 1.47 11.26
N GLY A 410 5.97 1.91 12.37
CA GLY A 410 7.25 1.39 12.85
C GLY A 410 8.46 1.62 11.93
N THR A 411 8.29 2.29 10.79
CA THR A 411 9.35 2.42 9.77
C THR A 411 9.88 3.84 9.68
N PHE A 412 9.00 4.83 9.63
CA PHE A 412 9.35 6.25 9.69
C PHE A 412 8.45 6.94 10.71
N LYS A 413 8.96 7.98 11.38
CA LYS A 413 8.13 8.87 12.18
C LYS A 413 7.58 9.99 11.29
N LEU A 414 6.32 9.85 10.86
CA LEU A 414 5.67 10.77 9.92
C LEU A 414 4.54 11.59 10.54
N SER A 415 4.22 11.34 11.80
CA SER A 415 3.06 11.94 12.45
C SER A 415 3.22 11.91 13.98
N GLY A 416 2.22 12.44 14.69
CA GLY A 416 2.27 12.73 16.12
C GLY A 416 2.09 11.53 17.06
N GLU A 417 1.65 10.36 16.58
CA GLU A 417 1.48 9.19 17.45
C GLU A 417 2.81 8.63 17.96
N SER A 418 2.78 7.89 19.07
CA SER A 418 3.93 7.11 19.50
C SER A 418 4.21 5.98 18.50
N ILE A 419 5.49 5.63 18.30
CA ILE A 419 5.92 4.67 17.26
C ILE A 419 5.25 3.30 17.41
N LEU A 420 5.02 2.85 18.65
CA LEU A 420 4.43 1.54 18.95
C LEU A 420 2.91 1.57 19.10
N GLU A 421 2.32 2.76 19.24
CA GLU A 421 0.88 2.93 19.48
C GLU A 421 0.02 2.26 18.38
N PRO A 422 0.35 2.33 17.08
CA PRO A 422 -0.39 1.60 16.05
C PRO A 422 -0.48 0.09 16.32
N LYS A 423 0.66 -0.54 16.66
CA LYS A 423 0.75 -1.98 16.93
C LYS A 423 -0.02 -2.37 18.18
N GLU A 424 0.18 -1.63 19.26
CA GLU A 424 -0.47 -1.89 20.54
C GLU A 424 -1.99 -1.72 20.45
N THR A 425 -2.44 -0.66 19.77
CA THR A 425 -3.86 -0.35 19.57
C THR A 425 -4.52 -1.42 18.71
N LEU A 426 -3.93 -1.80 17.57
CA LEU A 426 -4.47 -2.87 16.73
C LEU A 426 -4.58 -4.18 17.51
N ALA A 427 -3.54 -4.56 18.25
CA ALA A 427 -3.52 -5.79 19.03
C ALA A 427 -4.63 -5.79 20.11
N ALA A 428 -4.80 -4.68 20.83
CA ALA A 428 -5.83 -4.55 21.85
C ALA A 428 -7.25 -4.65 21.25
N LEU A 429 -7.50 -3.95 20.14
CA LEU A 429 -8.81 -3.96 19.47
C LEU A 429 -9.13 -5.34 18.87
N ALA A 430 -8.16 -5.98 18.22
CA ALA A 430 -8.33 -7.30 17.64
C ALA A 430 -8.54 -8.37 18.72
N ALA A 431 -7.84 -8.28 19.86
CA ALA A 431 -8.08 -9.15 21.00
C ALA A 431 -9.49 -8.98 21.57
N ALA A 432 -9.95 -7.74 21.73
CA ALA A 432 -11.31 -7.44 22.19
C ALA A 432 -12.39 -7.95 21.23
N ALA A 433 -12.11 -7.98 19.93
CA ALA A 433 -13.00 -8.51 18.89
C ALA A 433 -12.91 -10.04 18.70
N GLY A 434 -11.98 -10.72 19.37
CA GLY A 434 -11.74 -12.16 19.17
C GLY A 434 -11.13 -12.51 17.81
N THR A 435 -10.37 -11.59 17.21
CA THR A 435 -9.73 -11.73 15.89
C THR A 435 -8.21 -11.58 15.93
N GLY A 436 -7.59 -11.61 17.11
CA GLY A 436 -6.16 -11.35 17.29
C GLY A 436 -5.23 -12.38 16.60
N ASP A 437 -5.75 -13.56 16.29
CA ASP A 437 -5.08 -14.60 15.49
C ASP A 437 -5.01 -14.23 14.00
N ARG A 438 -5.95 -13.41 13.51
CA ARG A 438 -6.09 -13.07 12.08
C ARG A 438 -5.72 -11.63 11.75
N TYR A 439 -5.96 -10.69 12.67
CA TYR A 439 -5.76 -9.25 12.48
C TYR A 439 -4.60 -8.79 13.37
N ARG A 440 -3.42 -8.68 12.77
CA ARG A 440 -2.16 -8.47 13.49
C ARG A 440 -1.19 -7.60 12.71
N THR A 441 -0.26 -6.95 13.38
CA THR A 441 0.88 -6.33 12.69
C THR A 441 1.85 -7.40 12.21
N PRO A 442 2.37 -7.33 10.98
CA PRO A 442 3.47 -8.18 10.57
C PRO A 442 4.76 -7.77 11.30
N GLU A 443 5.67 -8.72 11.48
CA GLU A 443 7.03 -8.46 11.94
C GLU A 443 7.95 -8.15 10.75
N PHE A 444 8.96 -7.30 10.95
CA PHE A 444 9.88 -6.92 9.87
C PHE A 444 10.62 -8.14 9.33
N GLY A 445 10.42 -8.46 8.06
CA GLY A 445 11.12 -9.54 7.37
C GLY A 445 10.61 -10.95 7.68
N LEU A 446 9.61 -11.11 8.55
CA LEU A 446 8.97 -12.41 8.73
C LEU A 446 8.12 -12.72 7.50
N THR A 447 8.23 -13.95 6.99
CA THR A 447 7.43 -14.40 5.85
C THR A 447 6.19 -15.11 6.35
N TYR A 448 5.01 -14.66 5.92
CA TYR A 448 3.73 -15.32 6.18
C TYR A 448 3.33 -16.08 4.92
N MET A 449 2.97 -17.35 5.06
CA MET A 449 2.40 -18.15 3.99
C MET A 449 0.93 -18.40 4.27
N TYR A 450 0.08 -18.22 3.27
CA TYR A 450 -1.32 -18.60 3.30
C TYR A 450 -1.55 -19.70 2.27
N ASP A 451 -2.19 -20.77 2.72
CA ASP A 451 -2.64 -21.86 1.87
C ASP A 451 -4.04 -21.53 1.34
N LEU A 452 -4.21 -21.44 0.03
CA LEU A 452 -5.51 -21.17 -0.61
C LEU A 452 -6.49 -22.34 -0.45
N GLY A 453 -6.02 -23.57 -0.32
CA GLY A 453 -6.85 -24.76 -0.19
C GLY A 453 -7.41 -24.93 1.23
N SER A 454 -6.56 -24.90 2.25
CA SER A 454 -7.00 -24.98 3.65
C SER A 454 -7.41 -23.63 4.23
N GLY A 455 -6.93 -22.53 3.64
CA GLY A 455 -7.12 -21.19 4.14
C GLY A 455 -6.32 -20.89 5.41
N ALA A 456 -5.33 -21.70 5.77
CA ALA A 456 -4.50 -21.54 6.94
C ALA A 456 -3.36 -20.54 6.70
N GLU A 457 -2.91 -19.88 7.77
CA GLU A 457 -1.71 -19.05 7.79
C GLU A 457 -0.59 -19.79 8.53
N THR A 458 0.62 -19.78 7.97
CA THR A 458 1.83 -20.30 8.59
C THR A 458 2.92 -19.23 8.55
N GLU A 459 3.55 -18.96 9.68
CA GLU A 459 4.75 -18.12 9.72
C GLU A 459 5.95 -18.95 9.30
N LEU A 460 6.68 -18.51 8.28
CA LEU A 460 7.89 -19.18 7.81
C LEU A 460 9.11 -18.46 8.36
N TYR A 461 9.77 -19.05 9.34
CA TYR A 461 11.07 -18.58 9.81
C TYR A 461 12.14 -19.67 9.78
N ARG A 462 13.39 -19.21 9.72
CA ARG A 462 14.58 -20.04 9.86
C ARG A 462 15.16 -19.86 11.25
N VAL A 463 15.53 -20.97 11.88
CA VAL A 463 16.32 -21.00 13.12
C VAL A 463 17.80 -20.83 12.82
#